data_AF-G4Z7R8-F1
#
_entry.id   AF-G4Z7R8-F1
#
_cell.length_a   1.000
_cell.length_b   1.000
_cell.length_c   1.000
_cell.angle_alpha   90.00
_cell.angle_beta   90.00
_cell.angle_gamma   90.00
#
_symmetry.space_group_name_H-M   'P 1'
#
loop_
_entity.id
_entity.type
_entity.pdbx_description
1 polymer ?
#
loop_
_entity_poly.entity_id
_entity_poly.type
_entity_poly.pdbx_seq_one_letter_code
_entity_poly.pdbx_strand_id
1 'polypeptide(L)'
;KKKHLGGPQTIDDKSGPSAVLRNMAHVIPADREEWHMMVTDRFYTSVALSLELLSRKIFTVGTIQTRRIGFPEALKDGKKKRPETIRRGAYRIARNKKVPEMVACVWMDSKPVHLLVTGASTHEQTTGTFDDVVADVYPSNFFL
;
A
#
# COMPACT_ATOMS: atom_id res chain seq x y z
N LYS A 1 18.60 -10.12 -20.27
CA LYS A 1 18.10 -9.88 -21.64
C LYS A 1 16.65 -9.42 -21.56
N LYS A 2 16.37 -8.14 -21.84
CA LYS A 2 14.99 -7.61 -21.93
C LYS A 2 14.42 -7.98 -23.29
N LYS A 3 13.33 -8.76 -23.31
CA LYS A 3 12.49 -8.95 -24.50
C LYS A 3 11.02 -9.04 -24.04
N HIS A 4 10.32 -7.91 -24.10
CA HIS A 4 9.04 -7.90 -24.82
C HIS A 4 8.68 -6.48 -25.23
N LEU A 5 8.55 -6.31 -26.55
CA LEU A 5 8.11 -5.12 -27.27
C LEU A 5 6.59 -5.18 -27.44
N GLY A 6 5.93 -4.03 -27.32
CA GLY A 6 5.22 -3.39 -28.44
C GLY A 6 3.99 -4.04 -29.11
N GLY A 7 3.29 -5.00 -28.49
CA GLY A 7 1.96 -5.44 -28.96
C GLY A 7 0.81 -4.78 -28.16
N PRO A 8 -0.45 -4.83 -28.65
CA PRO A 8 -1.61 -4.54 -27.80
C PRO A 8 -1.47 -5.41 -26.57
N GLN A 9 -1.33 -4.78 -25.40
CA GLN A 9 -1.28 -5.52 -24.14
C GLN A 9 -2.67 -6.12 -23.97
N THR A 10 -2.84 -7.40 -24.30
CA THR A 10 -4.04 -8.14 -23.93
C THR A 10 -4.09 -8.11 -22.41
N ILE A 11 -5.09 -7.45 -21.85
CA ILE A 11 -5.30 -7.43 -20.40
C ILE A 11 -5.60 -8.89 -20.02
N ASP A 12 -4.59 -9.58 -19.47
CA ASP A 12 -4.78 -10.90 -18.90
C ASP A 12 -5.70 -10.76 -17.68
N ASP A 13 -6.95 -11.16 -17.84
CA ASP A 13 -7.97 -11.11 -16.80
C ASP A 13 -7.93 -12.33 -15.87
N LYS A 14 -7.07 -13.32 -16.19
CA LYS A 14 -7.00 -14.58 -15.45
C LYS A 14 -6.08 -14.49 -14.24
N SER A 15 -5.20 -13.51 -14.17
CA SER A 15 -4.23 -13.39 -13.09
C SER A 15 -4.00 -11.94 -12.59
N GLY A 16 -3.29 -11.82 -11.46
CA GLY A 16 -2.81 -10.54 -10.96
C GLY A 16 -3.92 -9.53 -10.58
N PRO A 17 -3.64 -8.22 -10.69
CA PRO A 17 -4.59 -7.16 -10.35
C PRO A 17 -5.92 -7.23 -11.11
N SER A 18 -5.91 -7.59 -12.39
CA SER A 18 -7.11 -7.68 -13.22
C SER A 18 -8.07 -8.77 -12.72
N ALA A 19 -7.54 -9.94 -12.36
CA ALA A 19 -8.34 -11.01 -11.77
C ALA A 19 -8.95 -10.60 -10.43
N VAL A 20 -8.22 -9.83 -9.61
CA VAL A 20 -8.76 -9.28 -8.36
C VAL A 20 -9.95 -8.38 -8.66
N LEU A 21 -9.82 -7.42 -9.56
CA LEU A 21 -10.91 -6.50 -9.90
C LEU A 21 -12.15 -7.22 -10.44
N ARG A 22 -11.96 -8.20 -11.33
CA ARG A 22 -13.06 -9.04 -11.84
C ARG A 22 -13.74 -9.81 -10.71
N ASN A 23 -12.97 -10.49 -9.86
CA ASN A 23 -13.54 -11.29 -8.77
C ASN A 23 -14.26 -10.39 -7.75
N MET A 24 -13.70 -9.20 -7.46
CA MET A 24 -14.35 -8.23 -6.57
C MET A 24 -15.66 -7.72 -7.14
N ALA A 25 -15.77 -7.51 -8.46
CA ALA A 25 -17.04 -7.15 -9.08
C ALA A 25 -18.15 -8.22 -8.92
N HIS A 26 -17.79 -9.47 -8.63
CA HIS A 26 -18.76 -10.54 -8.35
C HIS A 26 -19.07 -10.68 -6.85
N VAL A 27 -18.09 -10.44 -5.98
CA VAL A 27 -18.23 -10.60 -4.53
C VAL A 27 -18.90 -9.38 -3.90
N ILE A 28 -18.68 -8.20 -4.49
CA ILE A 28 -19.15 -6.92 -3.97
C ILE A 28 -20.47 -6.56 -4.69
N PRO A 29 -21.61 -6.52 -3.98
CA PRO A 29 -22.92 -6.26 -4.59
C PRO A 29 -22.99 -4.89 -5.29
N ALA A 30 -23.82 -4.77 -6.32
CA ALA A 30 -24.02 -3.51 -7.03
C ALA A 30 -24.80 -2.47 -6.22
N ASP A 31 -25.66 -2.94 -5.31
CA ASP A 31 -26.55 -2.17 -4.43
C ASP A 31 -25.94 -1.90 -3.04
N ARG A 32 -24.62 -1.93 -2.94
CA ARG A 32 -23.90 -1.81 -1.67
C ARG A 32 -23.81 -0.38 -1.13
N GLU A 33 -23.49 -0.29 0.16
CA GLU A 33 -22.96 0.92 0.78
C GLU A 33 -21.67 1.40 0.09
N GLU A 34 -21.48 2.71 0.00
CA GLU A 34 -20.46 3.28 -0.88
C GLU A 34 -19.04 2.78 -0.58
N TRP A 35 -18.66 2.70 0.70
CA TRP A 35 -17.29 2.44 1.11
C TRP A 35 -17.11 1.04 1.69
N HIS A 36 -16.16 0.30 1.13
CA HIS A 36 -15.78 -1.04 1.60
C HIS A 36 -14.27 -1.07 1.83
N MET A 37 -13.80 -1.89 2.77
CA MET A 37 -12.36 -2.11 2.99
C MET A 37 -11.96 -3.52 2.53
N MET A 38 -10.99 -3.58 1.63
CA MET A 38 -10.37 -4.80 1.16
C MET A 38 -9.01 -4.99 1.86
N VAL A 39 -8.85 -6.12 2.55
CA VAL A 39 -7.57 -6.51 3.15
C VAL A 39 -6.88 -7.48 2.19
N THR A 40 -5.63 -7.19 1.83
CA THR A 40 -4.86 -8.00 0.86
C THR A 40 -3.52 -8.45 1.42
N ASP A 41 -3.06 -9.61 0.94
CA ASP A 41 -1.71 -10.08 1.21
C ASP A 41 -0.67 -9.36 0.32
N ARG A 42 0.62 -9.60 0.58
CA ARG A 42 1.70 -8.98 -0.20
C ARG A 42 1.79 -9.39 -1.66
N PHE A 43 1.12 -10.44 -2.08
CA PHE A 43 1.13 -10.86 -3.48
C PHE A 43 0.24 -9.93 -4.29
N TYR A 44 -0.95 -9.59 -3.78
CA TYR A 44 -1.92 -8.75 -4.48
C TYR A 44 -1.72 -7.25 -4.27
N THR A 45 -1.20 -6.82 -3.11
CA THR A 45 -1.03 -5.38 -2.83
C THR A 45 -0.06 -4.71 -3.82
N SER A 46 -0.55 -3.68 -4.52
CA SER A 46 0.23 -2.82 -5.40
C SER A 46 -0.41 -1.44 -5.51
N VAL A 47 0.39 -0.42 -5.84
CA VAL A 47 -0.11 0.96 -6.01
C VAL A 47 -1.18 1.04 -7.08
N ALA A 48 -0.96 0.41 -8.23
CA ALA A 48 -1.92 0.40 -9.33
C ALA A 48 -3.26 -0.23 -8.91
N LEU A 49 -3.24 -1.40 -8.26
CA LEU A 49 -4.47 -2.04 -7.78
C LEU A 49 -5.20 -1.18 -6.75
N SER A 50 -4.46 -0.56 -5.81
CA SER A 50 -5.05 0.32 -4.79
C SER A 50 -5.69 1.57 -5.38
N LEU A 51 -5.12 2.15 -6.46
CA LEU A 51 -5.74 3.28 -7.17
C LEU A 51 -7.02 2.87 -7.90
N GLU A 52 -6.99 1.71 -8.58
CA GLU A 52 -8.17 1.16 -9.27
C GLU A 52 -9.32 0.89 -8.29
N LEU A 53 -9.02 0.28 -7.15
CA LEU A 53 -10.00 0.01 -6.09
C LEU A 53 -10.51 1.30 -5.43
N LEU A 54 -9.64 2.28 -5.19
CA LEU A 54 -10.04 3.57 -4.65
C LEU A 54 -11.03 4.30 -5.59
N SER A 55 -10.80 4.25 -6.91
CA SER A 55 -11.72 4.83 -7.90
C SER A 55 -13.12 4.20 -7.85
N ARG A 56 -13.21 2.96 -7.36
CA ARG A 56 -14.45 2.19 -7.18
C ARG A 56 -15.00 2.33 -5.75
N LYS A 57 -14.56 3.31 -4.97
CA LYS A 57 -14.95 3.50 -3.56
C LYS A 57 -14.62 2.28 -2.67
N ILE A 58 -13.50 1.61 -2.94
CA ILE A 58 -13.00 0.50 -2.13
C ILE A 58 -11.64 0.91 -1.54
N PHE A 59 -11.60 1.04 -0.22
CA PHE A 59 -10.35 1.20 0.51
C PHE A 59 -9.58 -0.10 0.54
N THR A 60 -8.26 0.00 0.61
CA THR A 60 -7.35 -1.15 0.59
C THR A 60 -6.37 -1.03 1.72
N VAL A 61 -6.05 -2.15 2.36
CA VAL A 61 -4.94 -2.28 3.28
C VAL A 61 -4.23 -3.59 3.02
N GLY A 62 -2.91 -3.57 2.97
CA GLY A 62 -2.16 -4.79 2.80
C GLY A 62 -0.68 -4.60 3.02
N THR A 63 -0.01 -5.70 3.31
CA THR A 63 1.46 -5.74 3.23
C THR A 63 1.88 -5.59 1.78
N ILE A 64 3.01 -4.96 1.49
CA ILE A 64 3.48 -4.75 0.11
C ILE A 64 4.94 -5.18 -0.05
N GLN A 65 5.27 -5.72 -1.22
CA GLN A 65 6.67 -5.93 -1.60
C GLN A 65 7.28 -4.60 -2.04
N THR A 66 8.36 -4.17 -1.41
CA THR A 66 9.03 -2.88 -1.69
C THR A 66 9.56 -2.72 -3.12
N ARG A 67 9.70 -3.83 -3.85
CA ARG A 67 10.08 -3.85 -5.28
C ARG A 67 8.91 -3.54 -6.23
N ARG A 68 7.67 -3.42 -5.73
CA ARG A 68 6.51 -3.05 -6.55
C ARG A 68 6.69 -1.61 -7.04
N ILE A 69 6.30 -1.38 -8.30
CA ILE A 69 6.30 -0.05 -8.91
C ILE A 69 5.38 0.86 -8.08
N GLY A 70 5.82 2.10 -7.89
CA GLY A 70 5.13 3.11 -7.09
C GLY A 70 5.38 3.07 -5.60
N PHE A 71 6.01 2.04 -5.04
CA PHE A 71 6.34 2.07 -3.61
C PHE A 71 7.44 3.14 -3.33
N PRO A 72 7.25 4.03 -2.34
CA PRO A 72 8.11 5.20 -2.17
C PRO A 72 9.52 4.81 -1.70
N GLU A 73 10.53 5.31 -2.41
CA GLU A 73 11.95 5.03 -2.13
C GLU A 73 12.34 5.40 -0.69
N ALA A 74 11.81 6.50 -0.16
CA ALA A 74 12.09 6.96 1.20
C ALA A 74 11.71 5.95 2.29
N LEU A 75 10.76 5.05 2.01
CA LEU A 75 10.33 4.00 2.93
C LEU A 75 10.95 2.63 2.65
N LYS A 76 11.75 2.49 1.58
CA LYS A 76 12.44 1.23 1.32
C LYS A 76 13.54 1.06 2.36
N ASP A 77 13.24 0.28 3.40
CA ASP A 77 14.25 -0.07 4.38
C ASP A 77 15.04 -1.28 3.88
N GLY A 78 16.32 -1.07 3.56
CA GLY A 78 17.24 -2.13 3.15
C GLY A 78 17.63 -3.08 4.29
N LYS A 79 17.29 -2.74 5.54
CA LYS A 79 17.66 -3.53 6.71
C LYS A 79 16.80 -4.80 6.80
N LYS A 80 17.44 -5.95 6.97
CA LYS A 80 16.74 -7.24 7.12
C LYS A 80 16.17 -7.47 8.53
N LYS A 81 16.61 -6.67 9.51
CA LYS A 81 16.25 -6.75 10.94
C LYS A 81 16.15 -5.34 11.50
N ARG A 82 15.37 -5.18 12.57
CA ARG A 82 15.30 -3.92 13.32
C ARG A 82 16.63 -3.65 14.05
N PRO A 83 17.25 -2.46 13.87
CA PRO A 83 18.37 -2.01 14.71
C PRO A 83 17.97 -1.90 16.18
N GLU A 84 18.89 -2.17 17.10
CA GLU A 84 18.64 -2.02 18.54
C GLU A 84 18.29 -0.57 18.93
N THR A 85 18.85 0.40 18.21
CA THR A 85 18.58 1.83 18.39
C THR A 85 17.16 2.26 18.00
N ILE A 86 16.43 1.43 17.26
CA ILE A 86 15.04 1.72 16.86
C ILE A 86 14.11 0.88 17.73
N ARG A 87 13.20 1.53 18.45
CA ARG A 87 12.20 0.85 19.27
C ARG A 87 11.29 -0.05 18.42
N ARG A 88 10.96 -1.24 18.92
CA ARG A 88 9.90 -2.08 18.32
C ARG A 88 8.58 -1.32 18.43
N GLY A 89 7.84 -1.23 17.33
CA GLY A 89 6.63 -0.43 17.25
C GLY A 89 6.82 0.88 16.49
N ALA A 90 8.06 1.39 16.36
CA ALA A 90 8.34 2.60 15.61
C ALA A 90 7.89 2.47 14.16
N TYR A 91 7.44 3.56 13.54
CA TYR A 91 6.97 3.54 12.17
C TYR A 91 7.34 4.82 11.43
N ARG A 92 7.35 4.74 10.09
CA ARG A 92 7.46 5.90 9.21
C ARG A 92 6.36 5.80 8.17
N ILE A 93 5.71 6.91 7.86
CA ILE A 93 4.66 6.99 6.83
C ILE A 93 5.09 7.91 5.70
N ALA A 94 4.59 7.64 4.49
CA ALA A 94 4.71 8.52 3.34
C ALA A 94 3.35 8.65 2.67
N ARG A 95 2.89 9.89 2.51
CA ARG A 95 1.61 10.21 1.86
C ARG A 95 1.84 10.59 0.41
N ASN A 96 0.96 10.14 -0.48
CA ASN A 96 1.01 10.49 -1.89
C ASN A 96 0.52 11.94 -2.11
N LYS A 97 1.27 12.75 -2.88
CA LYS A 97 0.92 14.16 -3.19
C LYS A 97 -0.39 14.29 -3.96
N LYS A 98 -0.60 13.42 -4.94
CA LYS A 98 -1.69 13.52 -5.91
C LYS A 98 -2.94 12.78 -5.45
N VAL A 99 -2.77 11.78 -4.60
CA VAL A 99 -3.85 10.95 -4.05
C VAL A 99 -3.68 10.90 -2.52
N PRO A 100 -4.08 11.96 -1.80
CA PRO A 100 -3.85 12.04 -0.35
C PRO A 100 -4.48 10.91 0.46
N GLU A 101 -5.46 10.18 -0.08
CA GLU A 101 -6.04 8.99 0.52
C GLU A 101 -5.04 7.83 0.58
N MET A 102 -3.98 7.84 -0.24
CA MET A 102 -2.97 6.80 -0.30
C MET A 102 -1.79 7.10 0.61
N VAL A 103 -1.49 6.12 1.47
CA VAL A 103 -0.41 6.16 2.44
C VAL A 103 0.38 4.86 2.37
N ALA A 104 1.70 4.97 2.34
CA ALA A 104 2.58 3.84 2.62
C ALA A 104 3.14 3.97 4.03
N CYS A 105 3.38 2.84 4.68
CA CYS A 105 3.97 2.79 6.01
C CYS A 105 5.05 1.71 6.07
N VAL A 106 6.13 1.98 6.79
CA VAL A 106 7.04 0.94 7.28
C VAL A 106 6.95 0.89 8.79
N TRP A 107 6.58 -0.27 9.31
CA TRP A 107 6.45 -0.56 10.73
C TRP A 107 7.62 -1.45 11.20
N MET A 108 8.27 -1.05 12.28
CA MET A 108 9.46 -1.71 12.82
C MET A 108 9.10 -2.74 13.87
N ASP A 109 9.00 -4.00 13.45
CA ASP A 109 8.86 -5.13 14.36
C ASP A 109 10.22 -5.83 14.62
N SER A 110 10.30 -7.17 14.58
CA SER A 110 11.58 -7.89 14.50
C SER A 110 12.29 -7.60 13.17
N LYS A 111 11.50 -7.31 12.14
CA LYS A 111 11.89 -6.95 10.77
C LYS A 111 10.98 -5.80 10.29
N PRO A 112 11.42 -4.98 9.32
CA PRO A 112 10.54 -3.97 8.76
C PRO A 112 9.37 -4.61 8.01
N VAL A 113 8.15 -4.19 8.36
CA VAL A 113 6.90 -4.57 7.69
C VAL A 113 6.44 -3.39 6.85
N HIS A 114 6.29 -3.61 5.55
CA HIS A 114 5.89 -2.55 4.62
C HIS A 114 4.41 -2.72 4.29
N LEU A 115 3.66 -1.63 4.43
CA LEU A 115 2.22 -1.56 4.24
C LEU A 115 1.89 -0.52 3.17
N LEU A 116 0.81 -0.76 2.43
CA LEU A 116 0.17 0.21 1.56
C LEU A 116 -1.31 0.27 1.93
N VAL A 117 -1.83 1.49 2.05
CA VAL A 117 -3.20 1.74 2.52
C VAL A 117 -3.85 2.85 1.71
N THR A 118 -5.15 2.72 1.45
CA THR A 118 -6.02 3.81 0.98
C THR A 118 -7.11 4.09 1.99
N GLY A 119 -7.48 5.36 2.20
CA GLY A 119 -8.53 5.78 3.13
C GLY A 119 -8.12 5.83 4.60
N ALA A 120 -6.84 5.65 4.92
CA ALA A 120 -6.35 5.75 6.29
C ALA A 120 -6.21 7.20 6.77
N SER A 121 -6.65 7.46 7.99
CA SER A 121 -6.24 8.66 8.72
C SER A 121 -4.75 8.58 9.07
N THR A 122 -4.03 9.66 8.84
CA THR A 122 -2.65 9.82 9.33
C THR A 122 -2.58 10.59 10.65
N HIS A 123 -3.73 10.93 11.24
CA HIS A 123 -3.76 11.53 12.57
C HIS A 123 -3.35 10.47 13.58
N GLU A 124 -2.33 10.79 14.36
CA GLU A 124 -1.93 9.99 15.51
C GLU A 124 -3.09 9.95 16.51
N GLN A 125 -3.56 8.74 16.77
CA GLN A 125 -4.48 8.46 17.87
C GLN A 125 -3.77 7.49 18.80
N THR A 126 -3.32 7.99 19.95
CA THR A 126 -2.61 7.18 20.91
C THR A 126 -3.61 6.54 21.85
N THR A 127 -3.82 5.22 21.71
CA THR A 127 -4.43 4.40 22.76
C THR A 127 -3.32 3.97 23.73
N GLY A 128 -2.74 4.92 24.48
CA GLY A 128 -1.60 4.71 25.39
C GLY A 128 -0.62 5.89 25.42
N THR A 129 0.46 5.82 26.20
CA THR A 129 1.57 6.80 26.18
C THR A 129 2.75 6.22 25.41
N PHE A 130 3.09 6.81 24.26
CA PHE A 130 4.25 6.42 23.46
C PHE A 130 4.95 7.68 22.92
N ASP A 131 6.13 7.99 23.46
CA ASP A 131 6.82 9.28 23.24
C ASP A 131 7.83 9.29 22.08
N ASP A 132 7.94 8.24 21.27
CA ASP A 132 8.91 8.18 20.17
C ASP A 132 8.20 7.90 18.84
N VAL A 133 7.40 8.85 18.37
CA VAL A 133 6.98 8.86 16.97
C VAL A 133 8.05 9.58 16.16
N VAL A 134 8.83 8.84 15.37
CA VAL A 134 9.61 9.43 14.28
C VAL A 134 8.67 9.61 13.09
N ALA A 135 7.72 10.53 13.23
CA ALA A 135 6.89 11.00 12.14
C ALA A 135 7.74 11.96 11.30
N ASP A 136 7.99 11.58 10.04
CA ASP A 136 7.70 12.41 8.88
C ASP A 136 8.41 11.90 7.62
N VAL A 137 7.62 11.48 6.63
CA VAL A 137 8.02 11.58 5.22
C VAL A 137 6.93 12.35 4.46
N TYR A 138 7.17 13.66 4.34
CA TYR A 138 6.46 14.60 3.48
C TYR A 138 6.64 14.27 1.99
N PRO A 139 5.77 14.81 1.13
CA PRO A 139 5.00 13.90 0.31
C PRO A 139 5.86 13.34 -0.81
N SER A 140 5.75 12.04 -1.02
CA SER A 140 6.57 11.31 -1.99
C SER A 140 5.75 11.11 -3.26
N ASN A 141 6.41 11.22 -4.41
CA ASN A 141 5.81 10.78 -5.65
C ASN A 141 5.86 9.24 -5.65
N PHE A 142 4.70 8.61 -5.51
CA PHE A 142 4.54 7.22 -5.87
C PHE A 142 4.62 7.19 -7.41
N PHE A 143 5.76 6.79 -7.98
CA PHE A 143 5.94 6.77 -9.43
C PHE A 143 5.16 5.60 -10.05
N LEU A 144 4.23 5.91 -10.97
CA LEU A 144 3.57 4.92 -11.82
C LEU A 144 4.57 4.29 -12.81
#